data_AF-A0A812SB13-F1
#
_entry.id   AF-A0A812SB13-F1
#
_cell.length_a   1.000
_cell.length_b   1.000
_cell.length_c   1.000
_cell.angle_alpha   90.00
_cell.angle_beta   90.00
_cell.angle_gamma   90.00
#
_symmetry.space_group_name_H-M   'P 1'
#
loop_
_entity.id
_entity.type
_entity.pdbx_description
1 polymer ?
#
loop_
_entity_poly.entity_id
_entity_poly.type
_entity_poly.pdbx_seq_one_letter_code
_entity_poly.pdbx_strand_id
1 'polypeptide(L)'
;KGGLVELRCSPKYAYGNDSHGEVTIRIEVHEVYMEEDVTPNKTGEVKKKQVREGVKNESPRDTAQCVLIVEAVKGSTGALIACFDGPNEVTFRAGDGYVCDALELAVRQMNEGERAIITCSTSSMCLDPALKLSIQDGEEAIFKVELKSFRNPRGTYEMPEADKMAYAAERKETGSRLFREGRYFLALQRYCGVLEFFSYCDNLSEVPQIVSPRIHR
;
A
#
# COMPACT_ATOMS: atom_id res chain seq x y z
N LYS A 1 -12.38 16.01 15.22
CA LYS A 1 -11.99 17.42 15.04
C LYS A 1 -12.04 18.13 16.39
N GLY A 2 -10.93 18.74 16.83
CA GLY A 2 -10.91 19.96 17.64
C GLY A 2 -11.67 19.95 18.97
N GLY A 3 -11.59 18.87 19.75
CA GLY A 3 -12.21 18.84 21.07
C GLY A 3 -11.39 19.69 22.05
N LEU A 4 -12.00 20.74 22.61
CA LEU A 4 -11.45 21.44 23.76
C LEU A 4 -12.19 20.95 25.02
N VAL A 5 -11.44 20.35 25.94
CA VAL A 5 -11.97 19.88 27.23
C VAL A 5 -11.28 20.66 28.34
N GLU A 6 -12.09 21.26 29.21
CA GLU A 6 -11.62 21.83 30.47
C GLU A 6 -11.91 20.84 31.60
N LEU A 7 -10.87 20.41 32.30
CA LEU A 7 -10.99 19.58 33.49
C LEU A 7 -10.67 20.42 34.72
N ARG A 8 -11.64 20.56 35.63
CA ARG A 8 -11.37 21.11 36.97
C ARG A 8 -10.93 19.98 37.88
N CYS A 9 -9.70 20.08 38.34
CA CYS A 9 -9.06 19.08 39.17
C CYS A 9 -8.87 19.64 40.57
N SER A 10 -9.33 18.89 41.57
CA SER A 10 -8.97 19.20 42.96
C SER A 10 -7.47 18.93 43.19
N PRO A 11 -6.83 19.58 44.17
CA PRO A 11 -5.38 19.52 44.36
C PRO A 11 -4.84 18.08 44.48
N LYS A 12 -5.62 17.19 45.10
CA LYS A 12 -5.36 15.76 45.24
C LYS A 12 -5.13 15.03 43.91
N TYR A 13 -5.81 15.43 42.83
CA TYR A 13 -5.75 14.75 41.53
C TYR A 13 -4.87 15.47 40.50
N ALA A 14 -4.44 16.70 40.77
CA ALA A 14 -3.49 17.42 39.90
C ALA A 14 -2.04 17.19 40.35
N TYR A 15 -1.70 17.56 41.59
CA TYR A 15 -0.31 17.57 42.08
C TYR A 15 -0.09 16.70 43.32
N GLY A 16 -1.14 16.07 43.86
CA GLY A 16 -1.05 15.20 45.03
C GLY A 16 -0.79 15.94 46.35
N ASN A 17 -0.82 17.27 46.33
CA ASN A 17 -0.64 18.16 47.47
C ASN A 17 -1.47 19.44 47.31
N ASP A 18 -1.70 20.16 48.40
CA ASP A 18 -2.56 21.36 48.43
C ASP A 18 -1.81 22.64 48.05
N SER A 19 -0.55 22.58 47.64
CA SER A 19 0.28 23.76 47.38
C SER A 19 -0.19 24.64 46.22
N HIS A 20 -1.08 24.13 45.36
CA HIS A 20 -1.52 24.84 44.15
C HIS A 20 -3.03 25.10 44.04
N GLY A 21 -3.82 24.77 45.08
CA GLY A 21 -5.27 25.01 45.06
C GLY A 21 -6.03 24.24 43.97
N GLU A 22 -7.22 24.71 43.59
CA GLU A 22 -8.01 24.13 42.49
C GLU A 22 -7.37 24.49 41.14
N VAL A 23 -7.13 23.48 40.30
CA VAL A 23 -6.40 23.63 39.03
C VAL A 23 -7.35 23.32 37.88
N THR A 24 -7.32 24.14 36.83
CA THR A 24 -8.05 23.85 35.58
C THR A 24 -7.06 23.43 34.50
N ILE A 25 -7.20 22.21 33.98
CA ILE A 25 -6.42 21.68 32.86
C ILE A 25 -7.23 21.89 31.59
N ARG A 26 -6.63 22.55 30.59
CA ARG A 26 -7.21 22.68 29.24
C ARG A 26 -6.52 21.71 28.29
N ILE A 27 -7.29 20.81 27.69
CA ILE A 27 -6.80 19.86 26.69
C ILE A 27 -7.42 20.23 25.34
N GLU A 28 -6.57 20.46 24.33
CA GLU A 28 -6.98 20.73 22.96
C GLU A 28 -6.55 19.57 22.04
N VAL A 29 -7.52 18.92 21.41
CA VAL A 29 -7.27 17.85 20.44
C VAL A 29 -7.04 18.46 19.05
N HIS A 30 -5.78 18.59 18.66
CA HIS A 30 -5.39 19.16 17.36
C HIS A 30 -5.88 18.34 16.16
N GLU A 31 -5.54 17.06 16.08
CA GLU A 31 -5.91 16.19 14.97
C GLU A 31 -6.08 14.74 15.46
N VAL A 32 -7.10 14.04 14.95
CA VAL A 32 -7.25 12.59 15.13
C VAL A 32 -7.30 12.01 13.74
N TYR A 33 -6.38 11.10 13.44
CA TYR A 33 -6.28 10.43 12.16
C TYR A 33 -5.98 8.94 12.37
N MET A 34 -6.36 8.14 11.39
CA MET A 34 -6.03 6.72 11.34
C MET A 34 -4.81 6.55 10.45
N GLU A 35 -3.78 5.90 11.00
CA GLU A 35 -2.56 5.52 10.29
C GLU A 35 -2.50 3.99 10.25
N GLU A 36 -2.41 3.43 9.05
CA GLU A 36 -2.38 1.99 8.83
C GLU A 36 -1.03 1.61 8.22
N ASP A 37 -0.36 0.64 8.83
CA ASP A 37 0.82 0.03 8.20
C ASP A 37 0.37 -0.84 7.03
N VAL A 38 0.83 -0.52 5.83
CA VAL A 38 0.39 -1.18 4.60
C VAL A 38 1.29 -2.33 4.15
N THR A 39 2.37 -2.59 4.89
CA THR A 39 3.25 -3.74 4.64
C THR A 39 2.57 -5.04 5.11
N PRO A 40 2.81 -6.20 4.47
CA PRO A 40 2.15 -7.46 4.84
C PRO A 40 2.50 -7.97 6.23
N ASN A 41 3.75 -7.79 6.65
CA ASN A 41 4.22 -8.26 7.95
C ASN A 41 4.18 -7.16 9.02
N LYS A 42 3.57 -6.02 8.71
CA LYS A 42 3.46 -4.87 9.60
C LYS A 42 4.84 -4.40 10.11
N THR A 43 5.79 -4.22 9.19
CA THR A 43 7.18 -3.80 9.48
C THR A 43 7.29 -2.33 9.91
N GLY A 44 6.26 -1.52 9.65
CA GLY A 44 6.20 -0.09 9.90
C GLY A 44 6.84 0.77 8.80
N GLU A 45 7.40 0.16 7.76
CA GLU A 45 8.21 0.85 6.73
C GLU A 45 7.36 1.68 5.77
N VAL A 46 6.10 1.31 5.56
CA VAL A 46 5.15 2.04 4.72
C VAL A 46 3.85 2.20 5.48
N LYS A 47 3.43 3.45 5.68
CA LYS A 47 2.23 3.79 6.43
C LYS A 47 1.34 4.70 5.63
N LYS A 48 0.02 4.47 5.70
CA LYS A 48 -1.01 5.25 5.04
C LYS A 48 -1.83 6.00 6.08
N LYS A 49 -1.84 7.33 5.99
CA LYS A 49 -2.78 8.21 6.71
C LYS A 49 -3.88 8.66 5.75
N GLN A 50 -5.12 8.26 6.00
CA GLN A 50 -6.25 8.71 5.18
C GLN A 50 -6.58 10.18 5.50
N VAL A 51 -6.60 11.03 4.46
CA VAL A 51 -6.88 12.48 4.57
C VAL A 51 -8.29 12.80 4.10
N ARG A 52 -8.77 12.11 3.06
CA ARG A 52 -10.14 12.19 2.57
C ARG A 52 -10.64 10.79 2.30
N GLU A 53 -11.80 10.47 2.84
CA GLU A 53 -12.48 9.20 2.61
C GLU A 53 -12.86 9.06 1.13
N GLY A 54 -12.60 7.88 0.57
CA GLY A 54 -13.10 7.48 -0.75
C GLY A 54 -14.49 6.84 -0.66
N VAL A 55 -15.02 6.41 -1.79
CA VAL A 55 -16.26 5.64 -1.83
C VAL A 55 -15.98 4.23 -1.29
N LYS A 56 -16.39 3.96 -0.05
CA LYS A 56 -16.24 2.65 0.61
C LYS A 56 -17.04 1.58 -0.13
N ASN A 57 -16.38 0.91 -1.08
CA ASN A 57 -16.96 -0.16 -1.88
C ASN A 57 -15.97 -1.31 -1.98
N GLU A 58 -14.87 -1.10 -2.71
CA GLU A 58 -13.81 -2.06 -2.92
C GLU A 58 -12.46 -1.35 -2.95
N SER A 59 -11.38 -2.13 -2.82
CA SER A 59 -10.02 -1.69 -3.11
C SER A 59 -9.47 -2.38 -4.36
N PRO A 60 -8.44 -1.79 -5.01
CA PRO A 60 -7.77 -2.41 -6.15
C PRO A 60 -7.25 -3.82 -5.83
N ARG A 61 -7.69 -4.79 -6.64
CA ARG A 61 -7.18 -6.18 -6.62
C ARG A 61 -5.90 -6.27 -7.46
N ASP A 62 -5.20 -7.39 -7.33
CA ASP A 62 -4.10 -7.70 -8.25
C ASP A 62 -4.60 -7.59 -9.69
N THR A 63 -3.80 -6.99 -10.57
CA THR A 63 -4.12 -6.74 -11.98
C THR A 63 -5.21 -5.69 -12.26
N ALA A 64 -5.71 -4.99 -11.24
CA ALA A 64 -6.62 -3.86 -11.43
C ALA A 64 -5.93 -2.72 -12.19
N GLN A 65 -6.67 -2.08 -13.10
CA GLN A 65 -6.21 -0.87 -13.79
C GLN A 65 -6.49 0.33 -12.89
N CYS A 66 -5.45 0.98 -12.40
CA CYS A 66 -5.51 2.09 -11.44
C CYS A 66 -5.11 3.40 -12.10
N VAL A 67 -5.78 4.48 -11.70
CA VAL A 67 -5.39 5.86 -12.02
C VAL A 67 -5.08 6.56 -10.70
N LEU A 68 -3.79 6.82 -10.46
CA LEU A 68 -3.29 7.47 -9.25
C LEU A 68 -2.77 8.86 -9.59
N ILE A 69 -3.18 9.86 -8.81
CA ILE A 69 -2.59 11.19 -8.86
C ILE A 69 -1.59 11.28 -7.71
N VAL A 70 -0.33 11.56 -8.02
CA VAL A 70 0.69 11.93 -7.04
C VAL A 70 0.74 13.46 -7.01
N GLU A 71 0.20 14.06 -5.96
CA GLU A 71 0.07 15.51 -5.84
C GLU A 71 1.38 16.18 -5.43
N ALA A 72 2.11 15.57 -4.50
CA ALA A 72 3.37 16.08 -3.96
C ALA A 72 4.18 14.95 -3.33
N VAL A 73 5.51 15.09 -3.37
CA VAL A 73 6.44 14.25 -2.61
C VAL A 73 7.35 15.14 -1.78
N LYS A 74 7.43 14.84 -0.49
CA LYS A 74 8.21 15.58 0.50
C LYS A 74 9.20 14.66 1.21
N GLY A 75 10.29 15.24 1.70
CA GLY A 75 11.21 14.55 2.61
C GLY A 75 10.75 14.61 4.06
N SER A 76 11.54 14.01 4.95
CA SER A 76 11.35 13.97 6.41
C SER A 76 11.14 15.36 7.04
N THR A 77 11.80 16.39 6.52
CA THR A 77 11.69 17.79 7.00
C THR A 77 10.45 18.52 6.50
N GLY A 78 9.63 17.87 5.66
CA GLY A 78 8.48 18.48 4.99
C GLY A 78 8.84 19.34 3.77
N ALA A 79 10.13 19.48 3.46
CA ALA A 79 10.61 20.11 2.23
C ALA A 79 10.23 19.27 1.00
N LEU A 80 9.95 19.94 -0.12
CA LEU A 80 9.67 19.26 -1.39
C LEU A 80 10.92 18.54 -1.90
N ILE A 81 10.72 17.36 -2.48
CA ILE A 81 11.80 16.64 -3.15
C ILE A 81 12.01 17.26 -4.53
N ALA A 82 13.18 17.88 -4.73
CA ALA A 82 13.46 18.72 -5.89
C ALA A 82 13.37 18.00 -7.24
N CYS A 83 13.56 16.67 -7.29
CA CYS A 83 13.44 15.90 -8.52
C CYS A 83 11.99 15.55 -8.89
N PHE A 84 11.02 15.80 -8.01
CA PHE A 84 9.62 15.57 -8.29
C PHE A 84 8.99 16.77 -9.01
N ASP A 85 8.59 16.58 -10.26
CA ASP A 85 7.92 17.58 -11.10
C ASP A 85 6.43 17.22 -11.26
N GLY A 86 5.68 17.24 -10.16
CA GLY A 86 4.24 16.94 -10.15
C GLY A 86 3.36 18.19 -9.92
N PRO A 87 2.03 18.02 -9.90
CA PRO A 87 1.29 16.77 -9.79
C PRO A 87 1.33 15.90 -11.05
N ASN A 88 1.41 14.58 -10.89
CA ASN A 88 1.43 13.61 -11.99
C ASN A 88 0.28 12.61 -11.88
N GLU A 89 -0.44 12.39 -12.98
CA GLU A 89 -1.42 11.31 -13.11
C GLU A 89 -0.76 10.10 -13.75
N VAL A 90 -0.73 8.98 -13.04
CA VAL A 90 -0.12 7.73 -13.50
C VAL A 90 -1.19 6.67 -13.63
N THR A 91 -1.25 6.05 -14.81
CA THR A 91 -2.12 4.90 -15.08
C THR A 91 -1.28 3.63 -15.10
N PHE A 92 -1.63 2.66 -14.27
CA PHE A 92 -0.87 1.43 -14.16
C PHE A 92 -1.72 0.24 -13.72
N ARG A 93 -1.16 -0.95 -13.86
CA ARG A 93 -1.76 -2.19 -13.41
C ARG A 93 -1.20 -2.59 -12.06
N ALA A 94 -2.06 -2.66 -11.04
CA ALA A 94 -1.66 -2.97 -9.68
C ALA A 94 -0.95 -4.33 -9.58
N GLY A 95 0.16 -4.37 -8.86
CA GLY A 95 0.97 -5.56 -8.65
C GLY A 95 2.00 -5.82 -9.75
N ASP A 96 2.03 -5.04 -10.83
CA ASP A 96 3.04 -5.17 -11.88
C ASP A 96 4.33 -4.40 -11.53
N GLY A 97 4.32 -3.57 -10.48
CA GLY A 97 5.48 -2.78 -10.12
C GLY A 97 5.76 -1.70 -11.16
N TYR A 98 4.72 -1.01 -11.63
CA TYR A 98 4.94 0.12 -12.54
C TYR A 98 5.35 1.37 -11.76
N VAL A 99 4.76 1.56 -10.58
CA VAL A 99 5.14 2.58 -9.60
C VAL A 99 6.01 1.97 -8.51
N CYS A 100 6.61 2.79 -7.64
CA CYS A 100 7.45 2.30 -6.54
C CYS A 100 6.68 1.41 -5.54
N ASP A 101 7.41 0.60 -4.78
CA ASP A 101 6.84 -0.39 -3.85
C ASP A 101 5.92 0.25 -2.80
N ALA A 102 6.28 1.44 -2.31
CA ALA A 102 5.46 2.19 -1.36
C ALA A 102 4.06 2.52 -1.94
N LEU A 103 3.99 2.93 -3.21
CA LEU A 103 2.74 3.25 -3.88
C LEU A 103 1.95 1.99 -4.27
N GLU A 104 2.62 0.94 -4.76
CA GLU A 104 2.00 -0.36 -5.07
C GLU A 104 1.31 -0.96 -3.82
N LEU A 105 1.95 -0.85 -2.65
CA LEU A 105 1.39 -1.28 -1.38
C LEU A 105 0.21 -0.45 -0.92
N ALA A 106 0.37 0.88 -0.95
CA ALA A 106 -0.64 1.80 -0.46
C ALA A 106 -1.93 1.74 -1.28
N VAL A 107 -1.84 1.73 -2.61
CA VAL A 107 -3.00 1.79 -3.51
C VAL A 107 -3.97 0.63 -3.29
N ARG A 108 -3.46 -0.56 -2.94
CA ARG A 108 -4.28 -1.74 -2.64
C ARG A 108 -5.11 -1.62 -1.36
N GLN A 109 -4.83 -0.63 -0.52
CA GLN A 109 -5.57 -0.34 0.70
C GLN A 109 -6.36 0.97 0.60
N MET A 110 -6.47 1.54 -0.60
CA MET A 110 -7.25 2.76 -0.85
C MET A 110 -8.59 2.43 -1.50
N ASN A 111 -9.56 3.31 -1.30
CA ASN A 111 -10.82 3.30 -2.03
C ASN A 111 -10.80 4.32 -3.18
N GLU A 112 -11.70 4.18 -4.14
CA GLU A 112 -11.86 5.16 -5.22
C GLU A 112 -12.21 6.54 -4.65
N GLY A 113 -11.52 7.59 -5.14
CA GLY A 113 -11.62 8.96 -4.65
C GLY A 113 -10.88 9.26 -3.34
N GLU A 114 -10.26 8.25 -2.71
CA GLU A 114 -9.51 8.42 -1.46
C GLU A 114 -8.28 9.30 -1.66
N ARG A 115 -8.07 10.25 -0.74
CA ARG A 115 -6.79 10.96 -0.62
C ARG A 115 -6.06 10.50 0.62
N ALA A 116 -4.78 10.19 0.47
CA ALA A 116 -3.95 9.70 1.55
C ALA A 116 -2.56 10.35 1.55
N ILE A 117 -1.95 10.35 2.72
CA ILE A 117 -0.52 10.58 2.89
C ILE A 117 0.14 9.22 3.08
N ILE A 118 1.08 8.90 2.21
CA ILE A 118 1.89 7.67 2.31
C ILE A 118 3.26 8.06 2.82
N THR A 119 3.62 7.57 4.00
CA THR A 119 4.94 7.76 4.58
C THR A 119 5.74 6.48 4.39
N CYS A 120 6.91 6.58 3.78
CA CYS A 120 7.83 5.47 3.63
C CYS A 120 9.22 5.81 4.17
N SER A 121 9.66 5.06 5.18
CA SER A 121 10.97 5.26 5.83
C SER A 121 12.13 4.57 5.11
N THR A 122 11.83 3.75 4.09
CA THR A 122 12.82 2.97 3.35
C THR A 122 12.97 3.56 1.94
N SER A 123 14.02 4.37 1.75
CA SER A 123 14.31 5.09 0.50
C SER A 123 14.29 4.20 -0.76
N SER A 124 14.77 2.95 -0.66
CA SER A 124 14.81 1.98 -1.77
C SER A 124 13.41 1.55 -2.26
N MET A 125 12.39 1.63 -1.41
CA MET A 125 10.98 1.35 -1.78
C MET A 125 10.30 2.51 -2.49
N CYS A 126 10.97 3.67 -2.59
CA CYS A 126 10.42 4.91 -3.13
C CYS A 126 10.98 5.26 -4.53
N LEU A 127 11.89 4.44 -5.05
CA LEU A 127 12.47 4.63 -6.38
C LEU A 127 11.42 4.40 -7.46
N ASP A 128 11.12 5.45 -8.22
CA ASP A 128 10.11 5.43 -9.26
C ASP A 128 10.61 6.13 -10.53
N PRO A 129 11.03 5.37 -11.56
CA PRO A 129 11.48 5.95 -12.82
C PRO A 129 10.39 6.74 -13.55
N ALA A 130 9.12 6.34 -13.44
CA ALA A 130 8.01 7.01 -14.11
C ALA A 130 7.73 8.39 -13.50
N LEU A 131 7.91 8.52 -12.18
CA LEU A 131 7.81 9.80 -11.46
C LEU A 131 9.14 10.55 -11.35
N LYS A 132 10.23 10.00 -11.94
CA LYS A 132 11.60 10.53 -11.86
C LYS A 132 12.08 10.75 -10.41
N LEU A 133 11.60 9.91 -9.49
CA LEU A 133 11.91 10.03 -8.07
C LEU A 133 13.26 9.40 -7.74
N SER A 134 14.08 10.17 -7.03
CA SER A 134 15.33 9.74 -6.42
C SER A 134 15.37 10.23 -4.98
N ILE A 135 15.21 9.32 -4.03
CA ILE A 135 15.28 9.61 -2.60
C ILE A 135 16.69 9.29 -2.12
N GLN A 136 17.29 10.17 -1.32
CA GLN A 136 18.60 9.91 -0.73
C GLN A 136 18.53 8.73 0.24
N ASP A 137 19.64 8.02 0.41
CA ASP A 137 19.68 6.88 1.31
C ASP A 137 19.41 7.31 2.76
N GLY A 138 18.58 6.55 3.48
CA GLY A 138 18.14 6.86 4.84
C GLY A 138 17.11 7.99 4.99
N GLU A 139 16.70 8.67 3.91
CA GLU A 139 15.63 9.68 3.96
C GLU A 139 14.23 9.06 3.84
N GLU A 140 13.29 9.63 4.58
CA GLU A 140 11.87 9.32 4.47
C GLU A 140 11.24 10.05 3.27
N ALA A 141 10.34 9.37 2.56
CA ALA A 141 9.50 9.98 1.53
C ALA A 141 8.04 10.03 1.99
N ILE A 142 7.44 11.21 1.86
CA ILE A 142 6.05 11.49 2.21
C ILE A 142 5.31 11.86 0.92
N PHE A 143 4.48 10.94 0.43
CA PHE A 143 3.68 11.11 -0.77
C PHE A 143 2.29 11.62 -0.38
N LYS A 144 1.80 12.64 -1.09
CA LYS A 144 0.40 13.04 -1.05
C LYS A 144 -0.27 12.54 -2.32
N VAL A 145 -1.26 11.65 -2.20
CA VAL A 145 -1.83 10.93 -3.34
C VAL A 145 -3.36 10.93 -3.33
N GLU A 146 -3.95 10.78 -4.52
CA GLU A 146 -5.37 10.52 -4.73
C GLU A 146 -5.55 9.30 -5.65
N LEU A 147 -6.25 8.26 -5.16
CA LEU A 147 -6.68 7.17 -6.03
C LEU A 147 -7.93 7.63 -6.79
N LYS A 148 -7.75 8.19 -7.99
CA LYS A 148 -8.82 8.81 -8.78
C LYS A 148 -9.89 7.79 -9.18
N SER A 149 -9.46 6.64 -9.68
CA SER A 149 -10.35 5.54 -10.09
C SER A 149 -9.60 4.23 -10.24
N PHE A 150 -10.30 3.10 -10.17
CA PHE A 150 -9.74 1.82 -10.58
C PHE A 150 -10.78 0.90 -11.22
N ARG A 151 -10.31 -0.08 -11.99
CA ARG A 151 -11.13 -1.15 -12.55
C ARG A 151 -10.54 -2.50 -12.18
N ASN A 152 -11.22 -3.22 -11.30
CA ASN A 152 -10.85 -4.57 -10.92
C ASN A 152 -11.04 -5.57 -12.09
N PRO A 153 -10.22 -6.64 -12.16
CA PRO A 153 -10.47 -7.75 -13.07
C PRO A 153 -11.78 -8.47 -12.71
N ARG A 154 -12.31 -9.24 -13.65
CA ARG A 154 -13.46 -10.13 -13.38
C ARG A 154 -13.08 -11.16 -12.30
N GLY A 155 -14.09 -11.66 -11.59
CA GLY A 155 -13.88 -12.69 -10.57
C GLY A 155 -13.23 -13.94 -11.15
N THR A 156 -12.35 -14.57 -10.36
CA THR A 156 -11.59 -15.76 -10.78
C THR A 156 -12.48 -17.00 -10.99
N TYR A 157 -13.68 -17.01 -10.40
CA TYR A 157 -14.69 -18.06 -10.56
C TYR A 157 -15.27 -18.12 -11.98
N GLU A 158 -15.32 -17.00 -12.69
CA GLU A 158 -15.93 -16.88 -14.02
C GLU A 158 -14.95 -17.19 -15.17
N MET A 159 -13.68 -17.46 -14.85
CA MET A 159 -12.63 -17.67 -15.86
C MET A 159 -12.57 -19.14 -16.33
N PRO A 160 -12.56 -19.40 -17.65
CA PRO A 160 -12.21 -20.70 -18.21
C PRO A 160 -10.86 -21.22 -17.70
N GLU A 161 -10.67 -22.54 -17.63
CA GLU A 161 -9.44 -23.14 -17.11
C GLU A 161 -8.17 -22.68 -17.88
N ALA A 162 -8.26 -22.53 -19.19
CA ALA A 162 -7.18 -22.00 -20.01
C ALA A 162 -6.79 -20.57 -19.60
N ASP A 163 -7.77 -19.72 -19.28
CA ASP A 163 -7.54 -18.34 -18.83
C ASP A 163 -6.96 -18.30 -17.41
N LYS A 164 -7.36 -19.24 -16.53
CA LYS A 164 -6.76 -19.41 -15.21
C LYS A 164 -5.27 -19.77 -15.30
N MET A 165 -4.92 -20.69 -16.18
CA MET A 165 -3.52 -21.07 -16.41
C MET A 165 -2.70 -19.93 -17.03
N ALA A 166 -3.28 -19.21 -17.99
CA ALA A 166 -2.65 -18.04 -18.59
C ALA A 166 -2.40 -16.94 -17.54
N TYR A 167 -3.39 -16.64 -16.70
CA TYR A 167 -3.26 -15.70 -15.58
C TYR A 167 -2.12 -16.12 -14.64
N ALA A 168 -2.11 -17.36 -14.17
CA ALA A 168 -1.08 -17.83 -13.26
C ALA A 168 0.34 -17.79 -13.87
N ALA A 169 0.47 -18.16 -15.15
CA ALA A 169 1.74 -18.08 -15.87
C ALA A 169 2.22 -16.63 -15.99
N GLU A 170 1.32 -15.70 -16.32
CA GLU A 170 1.61 -14.27 -16.41
C GLU A 170 2.03 -13.68 -15.05
N ARG A 171 1.32 -14.02 -13.97
CA ARG A 171 1.67 -13.55 -12.62
C ARG A 171 3.00 -14.13 -12.15
N LYS A 172 3.30 -15.40 -12.47
CA LYS A 172 4.61 -16.01 -12.23
C LYS A 172 5.72 -15.25 -12.96
N GLU A 173 5.54 -14.93 -14.24
CA GLU A 173 6.56 -14.20 -15.00
C GLU A 173 6.76 -12.77 -14.46
N THR A 174 5.67 -12.11 -14.05
CA THR A 174 5.73 -10.82 -13.38
C THR A 174 6.55 -10.90 -12.09
N GLY A 175 6.31 -11.93 -11.25
CA GLY A 175 7.12 -12.20 -10.07
C GLY A 175 8.60 -12.43 -10.38
N SER A 176 8.90 -13.22 -11.42
CA SER A 176 10.27 -13.48 -11.89
C SER A 176 10.98 -12.20 -12.34
N ARG A 177 10.28 -11.31 -13.02
CA ARG A 177 10.81 -10.01 -13.44
C ARG A 177 11.11 -9.12 -12.24
N LEU A 178 10.15 -8.94 -11.33
CA LEU A 178 10.32 -8.14 -10.11
C LEU A 178 11.49 -8.65 -9.24
N PHE A 179 11.66 -9.98 -9.16
CA PHE A 179 12.77 -10.58 -8.44
C PHE A 179 14.13 -10.21 -9.07
N ARG A 180 14.23 -10.26 -10.41
CA ARG A 180 15.44 -9.85 -11.14
C ARG A 180 15.74 -8.36 -11.00
N GLU A 181 14.71 -7.53 -10.81
CA GLU A 181 14.82 -6.09 -10.54
C GLU A 181 15.14 -5.78 -9.07
N GLY A 182 15.27 -6.79 -8.19
CA GLY A 182 15.55 -6.60 -6.77
C GLY A 182 14.33 -6.22 -5.92
N ARG A 183 13.13 -6.23 -6.51
CA ARG A 183 11.86 -5.90 -5.84
C ARG A 183 11.26 -7.13 -5.19
N TYR A 184 12.02 -7.71 -4.26
CA TYR A 184 11.73 -9.03 -3.67
C TYR A 184 10.37 -9.09 -2.98
N PHE A 185 9.97 -7.98 -2.36
CA PHE A 185 8.72 -7.88 -1.67
C PHE A 185 7.52 -8.08 -2.62
N LEU A 186 7.45 -7.31 -3.71
CA LEU A 186 6.39 -7.46 -4.71
C LEU A 186 6.47 -8.82 -5.41
N ALA A 187 7.68 -9.32 -5.69
CA ALA A 187 7.89 -10.63 -6.29
C ALA A 187 7.30 -11.75 -5.42
N LEU A 188 7.59 -11.75 -4.11
CA LEU A 188 7.03 -12.70 -3.16
C LEU A 188 5.49 -12.61 -3.15
N GLN A 189 4.95 -11.40 -3.13
CA GLN A 189 3.50 -11.18 -3.16
C GLN A 189 2.85 -11.71 -4.45
N ARG A 190 3.56 -11.73 -5.59
CA ARG A 190 3.09 -12.36 -6.83
C ARG A 190 3.10 -13.88 -6.73
N TYR A 191 4.17 -14.48 -6.21
CA TYR A 191 4.25 -15.93 -6.04
C TYR A 191 3.21 -16.46 -5.04
N CYS A 192 3.06 -15.82 -3.88
CA CYS A 192 2.02 -16.16 -2.91
C CYS A 192 0.63 -16.05 -3.54
N GLY A 193 0.36 -14.99 -4.31
CA GLY A 193 -0.92 -14.83 -5.01
C GLY A 193 -1.22 -15.95 -6.02
N VAL A 194 -0.19 -16.50 -6.70
CA VAL A 194 -0.36 -17.67 -7.58
C VAL A 194 -0.69 -18.93 -6.78
N LEU A 195 -0.01 -19.16 -5.66
CA LEU A 195 -0.28 -20.31 -4.79
C LEU A 195 -1.70 -20.24 -4.20
N GLU A 196 -2.10 -19.08 -3.69
CA GLU A 196 -3.46 -18.83 -3.21
C GLU A 196 -4.49 -19.02 -4.32
N PHE A 197 -4.21 -18.55 -5.54
CA PHE A 197 -5.11 -18.74 -6.67
C PHE A 197 -5.37 -20.22 -6.97
N PHE A 198 -4.35 -21.09 -6.85
CA PHE A 198 -4.50 -22.52 -7.08
C PHE A 198 -5.07 -23.30 -5.91
N SER A 199 -4.89 -22.87 -4.65
CA SER A 199 -5.52 -23.55 -3.51
C SER A 199 -7.06 -23.54 -3.58
N TYR A 200 -7.65 -22.52 -4.21
CA TYR A 200 -9.09 -22.49 -4.52
C TYR A 200 -9.47 -23.27 -5.79
N CYS A 201 -8.50 -23.63 -6.63
CA CYS A 201 -8.70 -24.44 -7.83
C CYS A 201 -8.56 -25.95 -7.57
N ASP A 202 -8.23 -26.40 -6.36
CA ASP A 202 -8.06 -27.83 -6.02
C ASP A 202 -9.35 -28.68 -6.10
N ASN A 203 -10.48 -28.09 -6.52
CA ASN A 203 -11.66 -28.82 -7.00
C ASN A 203 -11.61 -29.17 -8.50
N LEU A 204 -10.49 -28.91 -9.18
CA LEU A 204 -10.25 -29.37 -10.55
C LEU A 204 -9.99 -30.87 -10.53
N SER A 205 -10.91 -31.62 -11.12
CA SER A 205 -10.84 -33.07 -11.30
C SER A 205 -9.51 -33.51 -11.93
N GLU A 206 -8.81 -34.41 -11.23
CA GLU A 206 -7.67 -35.25 -11.64
C GLU A 206 -6.73 -34.71 -12.73
N VAL A 207 -5.55 -34.29 -12.29
CA VAL A 207 -4.39 -34.01 -13.16
C VAL A 207 -4.07 -35.26 -14.00
N PRO A 208 -4.07 -35.20 -15.35
CA PRO A 208 -3.59 -36.30 -16.16
C PRO A 208 -2.12 -36.56 -15.84
N GLN A 209 -1.81 -37.80 -15.48
CA GLN A 209 -0.45 -38.26 -15.18
C GLN A 209 0.48 -37.90 -16.34
N ILE A 210 1.46 -37.02 -16.09
CA ILE A 210 2.56 -36.78 -17.02
C ILE A 210 3.41 -38.06 -17.02
N VAL A 211 3.22 -38.90 -18.04
CA VAL A 211 4.05 -40.08 -18.25
C VAL A 211 5.40 -39.59 -18.78
N SER A 212 6.38 -39.48 -17.90
CA SER A 212 7.77 -39.21 -18.30
C SER A 212 8.26 -40.31 -19.25
N PRO A 213 8.78 -39.99 -20.45
CA PRO A 213 9.34 -40.99 -21.33
C PRO A 213 10.58 -41.62 -20.66
N ARG A 214 10.54 -42.93 -20.45
CA ARG A 214 11.72 -43.71 -20.01
C ARG A 214 12.80 -43.57 -21.07
N ILE A 215 13.87 -42.84 -20.74
CA ILE A 215 15.10 -42.88 -21.52
C ILE A 215 15.75 -44.24 -21.23
N HIS A 216 15.66 -45.16 -22.19
CA HIS A 216 16.46 -46.38 -22.17
C HIS A 216 17.92 -46.01 -22.46
N ARG A 217 18.79 -46.24 -21.46
CA ARG A 217 20.23 -46.36 -21.66
C ARG A 217 20.58 -47.78 -22.04
#